data_AF-A0A1Y4L4A4-F1
#
_entry.id   AF-A0A1Y4L4A4-F1
#
_cell.length_a   1.000
_cell.length_b   1.000
_cell.length_c   1.000
_cell.angle_alpha   90.00
_cell.angle_beta   90.00
_cell.angle_gamma   90.00
#
_symmetry.space_group_name_H-M   'P 1'
#
loop_
_entity.id
_entity.type
_entity.pdbx_description
1 polymer ?
#
loop_
_entity_poly.entity_id
_entity_poly.type
_entity_poly.pdbx_seq_one_letter_code
_entity_poly.pdbx_strand_id
1 'polypeptide(L)'
;MGRKKKPAEQEHPLIGRKVRFSPVYMNGTKESERPEVTGTVIWVHPKQRFVVVEYRYPKSLWRPAGTIRECLPYRSVAGGCAV
;
A
#
# COMPACT_ATOMS: atom_id res chain seq x y z
N MET A 1 -20.80 37.09 -5.81
CA MET A 1 -20.65 35.82 -5.04
C MET A 1 -19.45 35.04 -5.56
N GLY A 2 -18.30 35.14 -4.88
CA GLY A 2 -17.07 34.49 -5.32
C GLY A 2 -17.10 32.98 -5.09
N ARG A 3 -17.01 32.19 -6.17
CA ARG A 3 -16.77 30.75 -6.09
C ARG A 3 -15.40 30.53 -5.42
N LYS A 4 -15.40 30.09 -4.16
CA LYS A 4 -14.20 29.57 -3.51
C LYS A 4 -13.68 28.40 -4.36
N LYS A 5 -12.56 28.61 -5.06
CA LYS A 5 -11.82 27.52 -5.71
C LYS A 5 -11.46 26.52 -4.60
N LYS A 6 -11.90 25.28 -4.72
CA LYS A 6 -11.43 24.20 -3.85
C LYS A 6 -9.89 24.21 -3.91
N PRO A 7 -9.17 24.09 -2.78
CA PRO A 7 -7.73 23.88 -2.87
C PRO A 7 -7.52 22.65 -3.74
N ALA A 8 -6.63 22.76 -4.73
CA ALA A 8 -6.18 21.58 -5.46
C ALA A 8 -5.71 20.59 -4.39
N GLU A 9 -6.39 19.45 -4.29
CA GLU A 9 -5.96 18.35 -3.42
C GLU A 9 -4.55 18.01 -3.87
N GLN A 10 -3.55 18.50 -3.13
CA GLN A 10 -2.17 18.19 -3.39
C GLN A 10 -2.03 16.72 -3.01
N GLU A 11 -2.17 15.86 -4.00
CA GLU A 11 -2.14 14.42 -3.85
C GLU A 11 -0.80 14.06 -3.18
N HIS A 12 -0.86 13.30 -2.08
CA HIS A 12 0.33 13.04 -1.28
C HIS A 12 1.42 12.42 -2.15
N PRO A 13 2.71 12.81 -2.03
CA PRO A 13 3.79 12.35 -2.92
C PRO A 13 4.07 10.84 -2.92
N LEU A 14 3.39 10.09 -2.04
CA LEU A 14 3.49 8.63 -1.99
C LEU A 14 2.43 7.96 -2.85
N ILE A 15 1.32 8.64 -3.19
CA ILE A 15 0.27 8.06 -4.02
C ILE A 15 0.86 7.78 -5.41
N GLY A 16 0.58 6.60 -5.95
CA GLY A 16 1.19 6.08 -7.18
C GLY A 16 2.56 5.41 -6.98
N ARG A 17 3.20 5.54 -5.81
CA ARG A 17 4.49 4.88 -5.53
C ARG A 17 4.31 3.37 -5.43
N LYS A 18 5.20 2.62 -6.07
CA LYS A 18 5.29 1.17 -5.93
C LYS A 18 6.12 0.81 -4.70
N VAL A 19 5.65 -0.14 -3.90
CA VAL A 19 6.31 -0.63 -2.69
C VAL A 19 6.34 -2.14 -2.66
N ARG A 20 7.44 -2.70 -2.15
CA ARG A 20 7.57 -4.12 -1.85
C ARG A 20 7.27 -4.37 -0.38
N PHE A 21 6.49 -5.40 -0.10
CA PHE A 21 6.13 -5.79 1.27
C PHE A 21 5.68 -7.24 1.32
N SER A 22 5.69 -7.82 2.52
CA SER A 22 5.13 -9.14 2.80
C SER A 22 3.65 -9.00 3.20
N PRO A 23 2.71 -9.61 2.46
CA PRO A 23 1.28 -9.49 2.76
C PRO A 23 0.88 -9.98 4.15
N VAL A 24 -0.01 -9.24 4.82
CA VAL A 24 -0.49 -9.58 6.17
C VAL A 24 -1.24 -10.92 6.21
N TYR A 25 -1.92 -11.33 5.14
CA TYR A 25 -2.58 -12.65 5.12
C TYR A 25 -1.59 -13.83 5.19
N MET A 26 -0.28 -13.58 5.02
CA MET A 26 0.80 -14.56 5.16
C MET A 26 1.52 -14.45 6.51
N ASN A 27 0.98 -13.71 7.48
CA ASN A 27 1.64 -13.49 8.77
C ASN A 27 1.72 -14.75 9.66
N GLY A 28 1.28 -15.91 9.17
CA GLY A 28 1.44 -17.24 9.80
C GLY A 28 2.36 -18.22 9.06
N THR A 29 2.86 -17.88 7.85
CA THR A 29 3.90 -18.67 7.18
C THR A 29 5.28 -18.27 7.71
N LYS A 30 6.22 -19.23 7.70
CA LYS A 30 7.62 -18.99 8.06
C LYS A 30 8.14 -17.82 7.25
N GLU A 31 8.94 -16.96 7.87
CA GLU A 31 9.47 -15.74 7.23
C GLU A 31 10.23 -16.05 5.93
N SER A 32 10.95 -17.17 5.89
CA SER A 32 11.63 -17.72 4.70
C SER A 32 10.71 -18.12 3.54
N GLU A 33 9.40 -18.20 3.79
CA GLU A 33 8.37 -18.62 2.82
C GLU A 33 7.37 -17.49 2.52
N ARG A 34 7.60 -16.27 3.01
CA ARG A 34 6.74 -15.11 2.74
C ARG A 34 7.17 -14.48 1.41
N PRO A 35 6.42 -14.66 0.30
CA PRO A 35 6.71 -13.94 -0.92
C PRO A 35 6.49 -12.44 -0.71
N GLU A 36 7.49 -11.64 -1.03
CA GLU A 36 7.29 -10.21 -1.18
C GLU A 36 6.43 -9.94 -2.41
N VAL A 37 5.44 -9.08 -2.26
CA VAL A 37 4.63 -8.58 -3.37
C VAL A 37 4.94 -7.12 -3.63
N THR A 38 4.72 -6.68 -4.86
CA THR A 38 4.78 -5.26 -5.21
C THR A 38 3.37 -4.70 -5.34
N GLY A 39 3.06 -3.68 -4.56
CA GLY A 39 1.80 -2.94 -4.63
C GLY A 39 1.99 -1.46 -4.90
N THR A 40 0.90 -0.78 -5.21
CA THR A 40 0.86 0.66 -5.49
C THR A 40 0.10 1.38 -4.38
N VAL A 41 0.70 2.42 -3.79
CA VAL A 41 0.00 3.25 -2.81
C VAL A 41 -1.13 3.99 -3.52
N ILE A 42 -2.37 3.76 -3.08
CA ILE A 42 -3.56 4.43 -3.63
C ILE A 42 -4.12 5.48 -2.68
N TRP A 43 -3.71 5.47 -1.41
CA TRP A 43 -4.15 6.43 -0.42
C TRP A 43 -3.19 6.51 0.76
N VAL A 44 -3.13 7.68 1.39
CA VAL A 44 -2.30 7.94 2.57
C VAL A 44 -3.19 8.50 3.66
N HIS A 45 -3.08 7.96 4.88
CA HIS A 45 -3.83 8.49 6.01
C HIS A 45 -3.44 9.96 6.27
N PRO A 46 -4.39 10.90 6.49
CA PRO A 46 -4.08 12.33 6.65
C PRO A 46 -3.09 12.63 7.79
N LYS A 47 -3.09 11.80 8.85
CA LYS A 47 -2.12 11.87 9.96
C LYS A 47 -0.87 10.98 9.77
N GLN A 48 -0.61 10.51 8.56
CA GLN A 48 0.56 9.69 8.20
C GLN A 48 0.78 8.47 9.13
N ARG A 49 -0.32 7.79 9.51
CA ARG A 49 -0.27 6.60 10.37
C ARG A 49 -0.06 5.32 9.55
N PHE A 50 -0.79 5.20 8.45
CA PHE A 50 -0.73 4.10 7.52
C PHE A 50 -1.00 4.59 6.10
N VAL A 51 -0.66 3.75 5.13
CA VAL A 51 -0.99 3.91 3.71
C VAL A 51 -1.84 2.73 3.27
N VAL A 52 -2.70 2.94 2.27
CA VAL A 52 -3.42 1.85 1.60
C VAL A 52 -2.68 1.53 0.32
N VAL A 53 -2.30 0.27 0.17
CA VAL A 53 -1.60 -0.26 -0.99
C VAL A 53 -2.48 -1.24 -1.72
N GLU A 54 -2.57 -1.08 -3.02
CA GLU A 54 -3.30 -1.96 -3.92
C GLU A 54 -2.33 -2.84 -4.72
N TYR A 55 -2.52 -4.15 -4.69
CA TYR A 55 -1.69 -5.10 -5.42
C TYR A 55 -2.53 -6.25 -5.98
N ARG A 56 -2.00 -6.89 -7.02
CA ARG A 56 -2.59 -8.12 -7.56
C ARG A 56 -1.98 -9.30 -6.84
N TYR A 57 -2.82 -10.18 -6.33
CA TYR A 57 -2.36 -11.47 -5.84
C TYR A 57 -2.32 -12.47 -7.01
N PRO A 58 -1.22 -13.23 -7.19
CA PRO A 58 -1.16 -14.28 -8.21
C PRO A 58 -2.26 -15.30 -7.96
N LYS A 59 -2.89 -15.82 -9.03
CA LYS A 59 -3.88 -16.89 -8.92
C LYS A 59 -3.29 -18.04 -8.09
N SER A 60 -3.90 -18.36 -6.96
CA SER A 60 -3.53 -19.55 -6.18
C SER A 60 -4.67 -20.58 -6.22
N LEU A 61 -4.37 -21.79 -5.79
CA LEU A 61 -5.37 -22.88 -5.69
C LEU A 61 -6.54 -22.51 -4.77
N TRP A 62 -6.36 -21.55 -3.86
CA TRP A 62 -7.30 -21.23 -2.78
C TRP A 62 -8.10 -19.96 -3.01
N ARG A 63 -7.68 -19.08 -3.94
CA ARG A 63 -8.40 -17.83 -4.25
C ARG A 63 -8.28 -17.45 -5.73
N PRO A 64 -9.38 -16.94 -6.32
CA PRO A 64 -9.33 -16.36 -7.66
C PRO A 64 -8.36 -15.18 -7.70
N ALA A 65 -7.73 -14.97 -8.85
CA ALA A 65 -6.90 -13.80 -9.09
C ALA A 65 -7.72 -12.54 -8.84
N GLY A 66 -7.17 -11.61 -8.08
CA GLY A 66 -7.89 -10.42 -7.67
C GLY A 66 -6.97 -9.32 -7.17
N THR A 67 -7.58 -8.17 -6.94
CA THR A 67 -6.91 -7.00 -6.38
C THR A 67 -7.14 -6.98 -4.87
N ILE A 68 -6.08 -6.92 -4.09
CA ILE A 68 -6.12 -6.79 -2.64
C ILE A 68 -5.73 -5.36 -2.29
N ARG A 69 -6.42 -4.80 -1.30
CA ARG A 69 -6.07 -3.53 -0.65
C ARG A 69 -5.66 -3.81 0.77
N GLU A 70 -4.47 -3.36 1.12
CA GLU A 70 -3.89 -3.61 2.44
C GLU A 70 -3.39 -2.32 3.07
N CYS A 71 -3.57 -2.21 4.38
CA CYS A 71 -3.07 -1.09 5.17
C CYS A 71 -1.66 -1.42 5.65
N LEU A 72 -0.67 -0.63 5.22
CA LEU A 72 0.71 -0.75 5.68
C LEU A 72 1.07 0.43 6.60
N PRO A 73 1.89 0.22 7.64
CA PRO A 73 2.41 1.32 8.44
C PRO A 73 3.11 2.36 7.55
N TYR A 74 2.80 3.64 7.75
CA TYR A 74 3.33 4.71 6.90
C TYR A 74 4.87 4.72 6.89
N ARG A 75 5.49 4.44 8.05
CA ARG A 75 6.95 4.38 8.19
C ARG A 75 7.61 3.33 7.31
N SER A 76 6.96 2.18 7.10
CA SER A 76 7.48 1.09 6.25
C SER A 76 7.51 1.46 4.77
N VAL A 77 6.79 2.51 4.36
CA VAL A 77 6.65 2.95 2.96
C VAL A 77 7.34 4.29 2.72
N ALA A 78 7.26 5.21 3.69
CA ALA A 78 7.86 6.54 3.62
C ALA A 78 9.37 6.53 3.94
N GLY A 79 9.82 5.64 4.82
CA GLY A 79 11.24 5.45 5.14
C GLY A 79 11.89 4.56 4.10
N GLY A 80 12.44 5.13 3.03
CA GLY A 80 13.32 4.40 2.13
C GLY A 80 14.54 3.85 2.88
N CYS A 81 14.86 2.58 2.66
CA CYS A 81 16.07 1.85 3.06
C CYS A 81 16.49 1.96 4.54
N ALA A 82 16.26 0.88 5.29
CA ALA A 82 17.09 0.53 6.44
C ALA A 82 17.35 -0.98 6.43
N VAL A 83 18.22 -1.42 5.53
CA VAL A 83 19.35 -2.34 5.77
C VAL A 83 20.34 -2.19 4.63
#